data_AF-A0A285BBL2-F1
#
_entry.id   AF-A0A285BBL2-F1
#
_cell.length_a   1.000
_cell.length_b   1.000
_cell.length_c   1.000
_cell.angle_alpha   90.00
_cell.angle_beta   90.00
_cell.angle_gamma   90.00
#
_symmetry.space_group_name_H-M   'P 1'
#
loop_
_entity.id
_entity.type
_entity.pdbx_description
1 polymer ?
#
loop_
_entity_poly.entity_id
_entity_poly.type
_entity_poly.pdbx_seq_one_letter_code
_entity_poly.pdbx_strand_id
1 'polypeptide(L)'
;MQHDFHETLSSSEYIVKNSINVGKTITIDNVKFTLFSYSIPKVKFKFAGYAILKKGIYNKYKIESFGYGTNLNNDCIIKIEKENHLILYGINYRGEIAKIVGKYDNRNYEVNINRGDEFYLKDFKLNEMIENTNSISMNWTLYDNNLNDITNQINREYNEEVLKHYGK
;
A
#
# COMPACT_ATOMS: atom_id res chain seq x y z
N MET A 1 -54.79 -10.07 18.30
CA MET A 1 -54.17 -10.86 17.21
C MET A 1 -53.26 -9.93 16.44
N GLN A 2 -51.98 -9.94 16.79
CA GLN A 2 -50.92 -9.25 16.06
C GLN A 2 -50.59 -10.09 14.83
N HIS A 3 -50.61 -9.47 13.65
CA HIS A 3 -50.04 -10.05 12.45
C HIS A 3 -48.63 -9.49 12.28
N ASP A 4 -47.66 -10.38 12.47
CA ASP A 4 -46.24 -10.11 12.36
C ASP A 4 -45.86 -9.75 10.92
N PHE A 5 -45.09 -8.66 10.82
CA PHE A 5 -44.35 -8.27 9.63
C PHE A 5 -43.25 -9.29 9.36
N HIS A 6 -43.36 -10.04 8.26
CA HIS A 6 -42.21 -10.73 7.68
C HIS A 6 -41.39 -9.73 6.85
N GLU A 7 -40.48 -9.00 7.51
CA GLU A 7 -39.31 -8.44 6.86
C GLU A 7 -38.25 -9.55 6.71
N THR A 8 -38.18 -10.16 5.53
CA THR A 8 -36.96 -10.88 5.11
C THR A 8 -35.98 -9.89 4.52
N LEU A 9 -35.22 -9.21 5.38
CA LEU A 9 -33.94 -8.60 5.03
C LEU A 9 -32.85 -9.64 5.25
N SER A 10 -32.48 -10.37 4.20
CA SER A 10 -31.36 -11.31 4.22
C SER A 10 -30.45 -11.05 3.02
N SER A 11 -29.51 -10.12 3.15
CA SER A 11 -28.31 -10.08 2.30
C SER A 11 -27.14 -9.26 2.84
N SER A 12 -27.19 -8.68 4.04
CA SER A 12 -26.11 -7.81 4.56
C SER A 12 -25.07 -8.52 5.44
N GLU A 13 -25.22 -9.81 5.74
CA GLU A 13 -24.34 -10.53 6.68
C GLU A 13 -23.32 -11.48 6.04
N TYR A 14 -22.99 -11.31 4.75
CA TYR A 14 -21.68 -11.76 4.26
C TYR A 14 -20.62 -10.68 4.52
N ILE A 15 -20.40 -10.39 5.81
CA ILE A 15 -19.17 -9.74 6.24
C ILE A 15 -18.05 -10.70 5.84
N VAL A 16 -17.30 -10.35 4.78
CA VAL A 16 -16.21 -11.14 4.22
C VAL A 16 -15.11 -11.27 5.28
N LYS A 17 -15.23 -12.29 6.13
CA LYS A 17 -14.40 -12.49 7.31
C LYS A 17 -12.97 -12.94 7.00
N ASN A 18 -12.53 -12.91 5.74
CA ASN A 18 -11.23 -13.42 5.26
C ASN A 18 -10.63 -12.59 4.10
N SER A 19 -11.01 -11.32 3.89
CA SER A 19 -10.52 -10.55 2.75
C SER A 19 -9.21 -9.79 2.99
N ILE A 20 -8.64 -9.78 4.20
CA ILE A 20 -7.43 -9.00 4.52
C ILE A 20 -6.28 -9.93 4.91
N ASN A 21 -5.17 -9.86 4.19
CA ASN A 21 -3.95 -10.62 4.47
C ASN A 21 -2.78 -9.66 4.74
N VAL A 22 -2.09 -9.81 5.85
CA VAL A 22 -0.91 -8.98 6.18
C VAL A 22 0.28 -9.44 5.36
N GLY A 23 0.79 -8.58 4.48
CA GLY A 23 1.86 -8.91 3.53
C GLY A 23 3.25 -8.61 4.09
N LYS A 24 3.63 -7.32 4.17
CA LYS A 24 4.94 -6.87 4.63
C LYS A 24 4.83 -5.92 5.81
N THR A 25 5.79 -6.00 6.71
CA THR A 25 5.89 -5.10 7.85
C THR A 25 7.32 -4.62 8.02
N ILE A 26 7.49 -3.33 8.30
CA ILE A 26 8.73 -2.76 8.81
C ILE A 26 8.46 -2.13 10.18
N THR A 27 9.45 -2.13 11.05
CA THR A 27 9.40 -1.46 12.35
C THR A 27 10.58 -0.51 12.44
N ILE A 28 10.29 0.75 12.71
CA ILE A 28 11.26 1.84 12.89
C ILE A 28 10.96 2.41 14.27
N ASP A 29 11.87 2.16 15.22
CA ASP A 29 11.70 2.48 16.65
C ASP A 29 10.36 1.99 17.22
N ASN A 30 9.51 2.92 17.67
CA ASN A 30 8.19 2.64 18.22
C ASN A 30 7.08 2.63 17.16
N VAL A 31 7.39 2.83 15.89
CA VAL A 31 6.42 2.82 14.79
C VAL A 31 6.55 1.55 13.97
N LYS A 32 5.41 0.95 13.63
CA LYS A 32 5.31 -0.21 12.76
C LYS A 32 4.47 0.17 11.54
N PHE A 33 5.02 0.00 10.35
CA PHE A 33 4.30 0.18 9.09
C PHE A 33 3.97 -1.19 8.53
N THR A 34 2.70 -1.46 8.29
CA THR A 34 2.21 -2.76 7.83
C THR A 34 1.43 -2.59 6.54
N LEU A 35 1.81 -3.34 5.52
CA LEU A 35 1.01 -3.54 4.32
C LEU A 35 0.09 -4.73 4.51
N PHE A 36 -1.15 -4.56 4.05
CA PHE A 36 -2.10 -5.64 3.93
C PHE A 36 -2.69 -5.67 2.53
N SER A 37 -3.02 -6.85 2.06
CA SER A 37 -3.70 -7.05 0.79
C SER A 37 -5.19 -7.26 1.03
N TYR A 38 -6.02 -6.80 0.10
CA TYR A 38 -7.44 -7.12 0.08
C TYR A 38 -7.97 -7.35 -1.33
N SER A 39 -9.02 -8.14 -1.45
CA SER A 39 -9.65 -8.44 -2.74
C SER A 39 -11.07 -7.90 -2.79
N ILE A 40 -11.47 -7.40 -3.96
CA ILE A 40 -12.84 -7.00 -4.24
C ILE A 40 -13.44 -8.05 -5.18
N PRO A 41 -14.61 -8.65 -4.88
CA PRO A 41 -15.16 -9.77 -5.66
C PRO A 41 -15.28 -9.52 -7.18
N LYS A 42 -15.49 -8.26 -7.59
CA LYS A 42 -15.67 -7.87 -9.00
C LYS A 42 -14.35 -7.72 -9.77
N VAL A 43 -13.22 -7.63 -9.07
CA VAL A 43 -11.90 -7.38 -9.69
C VAL A 43 -11.00 -8.56 -9.38
N LYS A 44 -10.50 -9.25 -10.41
CA LYS A 44 -9.50 -10.32 -10.27
C LYS A 44 -8.11 -9.73 -9.99
N PHE A 45 -8.02 -8.88 -8.98
CA PHE A 45 -6.81 -8.19 -8.56
C PHE A 45 -6.82 -8.03 -7.03
N LYS A 46 -5.66 -8.19 -6.41
CA LYS A 46 -5.47 -7.90 -4.99
C LYS A 46 -4.95 -6.47 -4.85
N PHE A 47 -5.67 -5.66 -4.09
CA PHE A 47 -5.27 -4.32 -3.73
C PHE A 47 -4.40 -4.32 -2.48
N ALA A 48 -3.67 -3.24 -2.25
CA ALA A 48 -2.88 -3.03 -1.06
C ALA A 48 -3.49 -1.92 -0.23
N GLY A 49 -3.43 -2.05 1.09
CA GLY A 49 -3.62 -0.99 2.05
C GLY A 49 -2.47 -0.96 3.04
N TYR A 50 -2.42 0.07 3.86
CA TYR A 50 -1.41 0.23 4.89
C TYR A 50 -2.03 0.54 6.24
N ALA A 51 -1.31 0.19 7.30
CA ALA A 51 -1.57 0.61 8.67
C ALA A 51 -0.27 1.08 9.31
N ILE A 52 -0.30 2.27 9.90
CA ILE A 52 0.76 2.80 10.75
C ILE A 52 0.33 2.56 12.19
N LEU A 53 1.14 1.80 12.92
CA LEU A 53 0.90 1.49 14.32
C LEU A 53 1.99 2.07 15.20
N LYS A 54 1.63 2.71 16.30
CA LYS A 54 2.59 3.24 17.29
C LYS A 54 2.52 2.47 18.59
N LYS A 55 3.68 2.10 19.11
CA LYS A 55 3.86 1.36 20.35
C LYS A 55 3.73 2.33 21.53
N GLY A 56 2.75 2.07 22.40
CA GLY A 56 2.55 2.81 23.64
C GLY A 56 3.40 2.27 24.79
N ILE A 57 3.24 2.90 25.97
CA ILE A 57 4.01 2.63 27.19
C ILE A 57 3.90 1.17 27.67
N TYR A 58 2.77 0.49 27.42
CA TYR A 58 2.55 -0.91 27.78
C TYR A 58 2.99 -1.92 26.72
N ASN A 59 3.89 -1.52 25.81
CA ASN A 59 4.35 -2.33 24.68
C ASN A 59 3.24 -2.80 23.70
N LYS A 60 2.03 -2.23 23.80
CA LYS A 60 0.92 -2.50 22.89
C LYS A 60 0.92 -1.48 21.75
N TYR A 61 0.66 -1.95 20.54
CA TYR A 61 0.50 -1.10 19.35
C TYR A 61 -0.93 -0.57 19.25
N LYS A 62 -1.06 0.72 18.92
CA LYS A 62 -2.32 1.36 18.53
C LYS A 62 -2.22 1.78 17.06
N ILE A 63 -3.31 1.64 16.30
CA ILE A 63 -3.40 2.18 14.94
C ILE A 63 -3.44 3.70 15.04
N GLU A 64 -2.45 4.37 14.45
CA GLU A 64 -2.40 5.84 14.34
C GLU A 64 -3.04 6.29 13.03
N SER A 65 -2.77 5.57 11.93
CA SER A 65 -3.44 5.79 10.66
C SER A 65 -3.57 4.48 9.88
N PHE A 66 -4.52 4.46 8.96
CA PHE A 66 -4.66 3.40 7.98
C PHE A 66 -5.24 3.98 6.70
N GLY A 67 -4.93 3.35 5.57
CA GLY A 67 -5.44 3.73 4.27
C GLY A 67 -5.52 2.54 3.33
N TYR A 68 -6.39 2.62 2.34
CA TYR A 68 -6.56 1.60 1.32
C TYR A 68 -6.85 2.26 -0.03
N GLY A 69 -6.58 1.56 -1.12
CA GLY A 69 -6.74 2.10 -2.46
C GLY A 69 -6.16 1.17 -3.52
N THR A 70 -6.08 1.70 -4.74
CA THR A 70 -5.54 1.01 -5.91
C THR A 70 -4.08 0.63 -5.68
N ASN A 71 -3.32 1.58 -5.11
CA ASN A 71 -2.04 1.40 -4.45
C ASN A 71 -0.99 0.59 -5.22
N LEU A 72 -0.93 0.80 -6.54
CA LEU A 72 0.11 0.22 -7.40
C LEU A 72 1.50 0.65 -6.92
N ASN A 73 1.75 1.96 -6.88
CA ASN A 73 2.93 2.56 -6.28
C ASN A 73 2.52 3.72 -5.38
N ASN A 74 3.02 3.75 -4.14
CA ASN A 74 2.79 4.84 -3.21
C ASN A 74 4.04 5.19 -2.42
N ASP A 75 3.96 6.39 -1.84
CA ASP A 75 4.89 6.93 -0.89
C ASP A 75 4.12 7.56 0.28
N CYS A 76 4.82 7.71 1.40
CA CYS A 76 4.44 8.66 2.43
C CYS A 76 5.69 9.05 3.24
N ILE A 77 5.64 10.23 3.87
CA ILE A 77 6.64 10.62 4.85
C ILE A 77 6.04 10.44 6.24
N ILE A 78 6.71 9.64 7.08
CA ILE A 78 6.35 9.49 8.48
C ILE A 78 7.40 10.18 9.34
N LYS A 79 6.95 10.97 10.32
CA LYS A 79 7.83 11.59 11.30
C LYS A 79 7.93 10.69 12.53
N ILE A 80 9.13 10.27 12.85
CA ILE A 80 9.45 9.46 14.03
C ILE A 80 10.36 10.30 14.91
N GLU A 81 9.83 10.76 16.03
CA GLU A 81 10.49 11.75 16.90
C GLU A 81 10.89 13.03 16.12
N LYS A 82 12.19 13.21 15.85
CA LYS A 82 12.75 14.33 15.09
C LYS A 82 13.17 13.97 13.66
N GLU A 83 13.02 12.69 13.28
CA GLU A 83 13.49 12.14 12.03
C GLU A 83 12.33 11.94 11.06
N ASN A 84 12.56 12.22 9.79
CA ASN A 84 11.60 11.97 8.73
C ASN A 84 12.01 10.71 7.98
N HIS A 85 11.06 9.81 7.76
CA HIS A 85 11.28 8.59 7.00
C HIS A 85 10.36 8.59 5.79
N LEU A 86 10.94 8.50 4.62
CA LEU A 86 10.22 8.20 3.40
C LEU A 86 9.96 6.69 3.33
N ILE A 87 8.69 6.32 3.26
CA ILE A 87 8.27 4.94 3.07
C ILE A 87 7.78 4.79 1.63
N LEU A 88 8.42 3.91 0.85
CA LEU A 88 7.96 3.51 -0.47
C LEU A 88 7.30 2.15 -0.36
N TYR A 89 6.08 2.03 -0.90
CA TYR A 89 5.30 0.82 -0.76
C TYR A 89 4.31 0.61 -1.89
N GLY A 90 3.95 -0.65 -2.14
CA GLY A 90 3.00 -0.98 -3.21
C GLY A 90 3.00 -2.46 -3.55
N ILE A 91 2.39 -2.76 -4.70
CA ILE A 91 2.23 -4.11 -5.24
C ILE A 91 3.24 -4.29 -6.35
N ASN A 92 3.93 -5.43 -6.35
CA ASN A 92 4.64 -5.88 -7.53
C ASN A 92 3.65 -6.41 -8.56
N TYR A 93 3.20 -5.55 -9.47
CA TYR A 93 2.19 -5.89 -10.47
C TYR A 93 2.63 -7.13 -11.28
N ARG A 94 1.85 -8.21 -11.16
CA ARG A 94 2.10 -9.51 -11.81
C ARG A 94 3.47 -10.14 -11.53
N GLY A 95 4.22 -9.63 -10.55
CA GLY A 95 5.59 -10.08 -10.28
C GLY A 95 6.61 -9.64 -11.34
N GLU A 96 6.29 -8.64 -12.16
CA GLU A 96 7.10 -8.21 -13.31
C GLU A 96 8.15 -7.15 -12.94
N ILE A 97 7.95 -6.44 -11.83
CA ILE A 97 8.83 -5.36 -11.38
C ILE A 97 10.00 -5.96 -10.58
N ALA A 98 11.21 -5.71 -11.04
CA ALA A 98 12.45 -6.11 -10.36
C ALA A 98 13.11 -4.93 -9.63
N LYS A 99 12.94 -3.71 -10.12
CA LYS A 99 13.46 -2.49 -9.48
C LYS A 99 12.50 -1.33 -9.65
N ILE A 100 12.40 -0.51 -8.61
CA ILE A 100 11.66 0.75 -8.61
C ILE A 100 12.63 1.88 -8.28
N VAL A 101 12.55 2.97 -9.03
CA VAL A 101 13.26 4.22 -8.74
C VAL A 101 12.22 5.31 -8.52
N GLY A 102 12.14 5.82 -7.30
CA GLY A 102 11.35 6.99 -6.97
C GLY A 102 12.24 8.23 -6.92
N LYS A 103 11.91 9.28 -7.66
CA LYS A 103 12.62 10.56 -7.62
C LYS A 103 11.85 11.57 -6.79
N TYR A 104 12.48 12.07 -5.74
CA TYR A 104 11.97 13.13 -4.88
C TYR A 104 13.11 14.04 -4.42
N ASP A 105 12.89 15.35 -4.47
CA ASP A 105 13.86 16.38 -4.08
C ASP A 105 15.27 16.16 -4.70
N ASN A 106 15.30 15.96 -6.02
CA ASN A 106 16.52 15.67 -6.79
C ASN A 106 17.33 14.45 -6.35
N ARG A 107 16.78 13.59 -5.48
CA ARG A 107 17.37 12.32 -5.06
C ARG A 107 16.58 11.16 -5.64
N ASN A 108 17.30 10.07 -5.90
CA ASN A 108 16.73 8.81 -6.33
C ASN A 108 16.69 7.85 -5.13
N TYR A 109 15.53 7.25 -4.92
CA TYR A 109 15.27 6.25 -3.90
C TYR A 109 14.98 4.93 -4.61
N GLU A 110 15.81 3.93 -4.35
CA GLU A 110 15.77 2.67 -5.11
C GLU A 110 15.28 1.50 -4.26
N VAL A 111 14.32 0.76 -4.80
CA VAL A 111 13.81 -0.47 -4.21
C VAL A 111 14.07 -1.62 -5.17
N ASN A 112 14.90 -2.57 -4.76
CA ASN A 112 15.05 -3.84 -5.47
C ASN A 112 14.01 -4.82 -4.93
N ILE A 113 13.27 -5.47 -5.83
CA ILE A 113 12.19 -6.40 -5.50
C ILE A 113 12.66 -7.81 -5.84
N ASN A 114 12.58 -8.71 -4.86
CA ASN A 114 12.94 -10.10 -5.09
C ASN A 114 11.91 -10.77 -6.00
N ARG A 115 12.38 -11.70 -6.84
CA ARG A 115 11.48 -12.50 -7.67
C ARG A 115 10.47 -13.25 -6.80
N GLY A 116 9.19 -13.07 -7.11
CA GLY A 116 8.09 -13.70 -6.37
C GLY A 116 7.55 -12.87 -5.20
N ASP A 117 8.18 -11.74 -4.86
CA ASP A 117 7.60 -10.82 -3.89
C ASP A 117 6.36 -10.15 -4.49
N GLU A 118 5.21 -10.35 -3.85
CA GLU A 118 3.94 -9.73 -4.23
C GLU A 118 3.85 -8.25 -3.83
N PHE A 119 4.58 -7.86 -2.77
CA PHE A 119 4.60 -6.49 -2.24
C PHE A 119 6.04 -5.99 -2.07
N TYR A 120 6.20 -4.69 -2.17
CA TYR A 120 7.42 -4.01 -1.75
C TYR A 120 7.10 -2.99 -0.65
N LEU A 121 8.04 -2.87 0.28
CA LEU A 121 7.97 -1.94 1.41
C LEU A 121 9.40 -1.60 1.79
N LYS A 122 9.76 -0.32 1.71
CA LYS A 122 11.12 0.14 1.97
C LYS A 122 11.10 1.47 2.70
N ASP A 123 11.96 1.61 3.70
CA ASP A 123 12.21 2.87 4.41
C ASP A 123 13.50 3.54 3.93
N PHE A 124 13.46 4.86 3.90
CA PHE A 124 14.61 5.72 3.70
C PHE A 124 14.57 6.84 4.73
N LYS A 125 15.59 6.90 5.58
CA LYS A 125 15.79 8.04 6.47
C LYS A 125 16.13 9.29 5.65
N LEU A 126 15.42 10.38 5.91
CA LEU A 126 15.65 11.67 5.28
C LEU A 126 16.46 12.55 6.21
N ASN A 127 17.52 13.15 5.68
CA ASN A 127 18.43 13.99 6.46
C ASN A 127 17.86 15.40 6.72
N GLU A 128 16.77 15.77 6.05
CA GLU A 128 16.21 17.12 6.08
C GLU A 128 14.86 17.15 6.81
N MET A 129 14.64 18.22 7.57
CA MET A 129 13.34 18.48 8.18
C MET A 129 12.36 18.92 7.09
N ILE A 130 11.47 18.01 6.70
CA ILE A 130 10.33 18.28 5.84
C ILE A 130 9.14 18.61 6.74
N GLU A 131 8.58 19.81 6.59
CA GLU A 131 7.47 20.30 7.42
C GLU A 131 6.12 19.67 7.03
N ASN A 132 5.98 19.15 5.80
CA ASN A 132 4.72 18.63 5.29
C ASN A 132 4.80 17.11 5.06
N THR A 133 4.05 16.34 5.86
CA THR A 133 4.19 14.87 5.96
C THR A 133 3.09 14.07 5.23
N ASN A 134 2.20 14.71 4.46
CA ASN A 134 0.93 14.07 4.13
C ASN A 134 0.82 13.50 2.71
N SER A 135 1.61 13.96 1.74
CA SER A 135 1.94 13.23 0.52
C SER A 135 3.06 13.94 -0.21
N ILE A 136 3.92 13.20 -0.90
CA ILE A 136 4.87 13.78 -1.84
C ILE A 136 4.50 13.30 -3.25
N SER A 137 4.67 14.16 -4.25
CA SER A 137 4.53 13.73 -5.63
C SER A 137 5.85 13.12 -6.07
N MET A 138 5.99 11.80 -5.92
CA MET A 138 7.15 11.08 -6.39
C MET A 138 7.01 10.75 -7.88
N ASN A 139 8.09 10.96 -8.64
CA ASN A 139 8.17 10.48 -10.01
C ASN A 139 8.74 9.06 -10.00
N TRP A 140 7.97 8.10 -10.48
CA TRP A 140 8.31 6.67 -10.42
C TRP A 140 8.81 6.16 -11.76
N THR A 141 9.85 5.33 -11.73
CA THR A 141 10.28 4.51 -12.85
C THR A 141 10.38 3.06 -12.41
N LEU A 142 9.76 2.17 -13.18
CA LEU A 142 9.65 0.74 -12.90
C LEU A 142 10.50 -0.02 -13.91
N TYR A 143 11.29 -0.98 -13.43
CA TYR A 143 12.21 -1.76 -14.26
C TYR A 143 11.94 -3.26 -14.13
N ASP A 144 12.00 -3.97 -15.26
CA ASP A 144 12.00 -5.44 -15.29
C ASP A 144 13.37 -6.01 -14.87
N ASN A 145 13.51 -7.34 -14.89
CA ASN A 145 14.77 -8.03 -14.57
C ASN A 145 15.92 -7.73 -15.55
N ASN A 146 15.62 -7.23 -16.75
CA ASN A 146 16.60 -6.84 -17.76
C ASN A 146 16.93 -5.34 -17.70
N LEU A 147 16.41 -4.62 -16.70
CA LEU A 147 16.52 -3.17 -16.53
C LEU A 147 15.87 -2.35 -17.67
N ASN A 148 14.88 -2.92 -18.35
CA ASN A 148 14.03 -2.15 -19.25
C ASN A 148 13.03 -1.32 -18.44
N ASP A 149 12.82 -0.07 -18.83
CA ASP A 149 11.75 0.75 -18.26
C ASP A 149 10.38 0.24 -18.73
N ILE A 150 9.60 -0.29 -17.80
CA ILE A 150 8.26 -0.85 -18.03
C ILE A 150 7.15 0.02 -17.43
N THR A 151 7.46 1.26 -17.02
CA THR A 151 6.53 2.16 -16.32
C THR A 151 5.24 2.36 -17.11
N ASN A 152 5.35 2.69 -18.39
CA ASN A 152 4.19 2.95 -19.25
C ASN A 152 3.38 1.69 -19.54
N GLN A 153 4.05 0.55 -19.69
CA GLN A 153 3.39 -0.74 -19.90
C GLN A 153 2.51 -1.09 -18.69
N ILE A 154 3.10 -1.09 -17.49
CA ILE A 154 2.38 -1.42 -16.25
C ILE A 154 1.23 -0.44 -16.02
N ASN A 155 1.46 0.87 -16.16
CA ASN A 155 0.40 1.86 -15.95
C ASN A 155 -0.78 1.66 -16.91
N ARG A 156 -0.51 1.33 -18.18
CA ARG A 156 -1.56 1.05 -19.16
C ARG A 156 -2.34 -0.21 -18.79
N GLU A 157 -1.66 -1.33 -18.55
CA GLU A 157 -2.29 -2.60 -18.18
C GLU A 157 -3.11 -2.47 -16.90
N TYR A 158 -2.55 -1.80 -15.88
CA TYR A 158 -3.25 -1.54 -14.63
C TYR A 158 -4.52 -0.72 -14.81
N ASN A 159 -4.48 0.32 -15.64
CA ASN A 159 -5.65 1.14 -15.94
C ASN A 159 -6.73 0.34 -16.67
N GLU A 160 -6.35 -0.45 -17.68
CA GLU A 160 -7.27 -1.18 -18.54
C GLU A 160 -7.93 -2.37 -17.83
N GLU A 161 -7.15 -3.10 -17.03
CA GLU A 161 -7.59 -4.35 -16.43
C GLU A 161 -8.04 -4.24 -14.97
N VAL A 162 -7.55 -3.25 -14.24
CA VAL A 162 -7.86 -3.08 -12.80
C VAL A 162 -8.78 -1.88 -12.62
N LEU A 163 -8.34 -0.67 -12.97
CA LEU A 163 -9.08 0.55 -12.63
C LEU A 163 -10.42 0.67 -13.35
N LYS A 164 -10.48 0.28 -14.62
CA LYS A 164 -11.73 0.27 -15.40
C LYS A 164 -12.83 -0.59 -14.78
N HIS A 165 -12.44 -1.59 -14.00
CA HIS A 165 -13.35 -2.52 -13.31
C HIS A 165 -13.56 -2.16 -11.84
N TYR A 166 -12.69 -1.32 -11.25
CA TYR A 166 -12.79 -0.86 -9.86
C TYR A 166 -13.91 0.17 -9.65
N GLY A 167 -14.15 1.04 -10.63
CA GLY A 167 -15.13 2.14 -10.54
C GLY A 167 -16.56 1.83 -11.04
N LYS A 168 -16.91 0.56 -11.28
CA LYS A 168 -18.24 0.10 -11.75
C LYS A 168 -18.88 -0.88 -10.76
#